data_AF-A0A1H9V4J1-F1
#
_entry.id   AF-A0A1H9V4J1-F1
#
_cell.length_a   1.000
_cell.length_b   1.000
_cell.length_c   1.000
_cell.angle_alpha   90.00
_cell.angle_beta   90.00
_cell.angle_gamma   90.00
#
_symmetry.space_group_name_H-M   'P 1'
#
loop_
_entity.id
_entity.type
_entity.pdbx_description
1 polymer ?
#
loop_
_entity_poly.entity_id
_entity_poly.type
_entity_poly.pdbx_seq_one_letter_code
_entity_poly.pdbx_strand_id
1 'polypeptide(L)'
;MLNDKVQLFEDQPIRTAWVEDEEEWYFSVVDVVQVLTESADGRKYWNKLKQRLKEEGSQLVTNCHQLKMTAKDGKKRMTDVANTEQLLRIIQSIPSKKAEPFKMWLAQVGRERIEEVIDPELTIERALETYAKKGYSREC
;
A
#
# COMPACT_ATOMS: atom_id res chain seq x y z
N MET A 1 -3.95 17.52 -1.87
CA MET A 1 -4.59 16.74 -2.96
C MET A 1 -4.36 15.25 -2.70
N LEU A 2 -5.33 14.36 -2.98
CA LEU A 2 -5.09 12.91 -2.86
C LEU A 2 -4.36 12.43 -4.11
N ASN A 3 -3.11 12.01 -3.95
CA ASN A 3 -2.32 11.45 -5.04
C ASN A 3 -2.44 9.92 -5.00
N ASP A 4 -3.31 9.36 -5.86
CA ASP A 4 -3.54 7.92 -5.97
C ASP A 4 -2.36 7.28 -6.73
N LYS A 5 -1.51 6.50 -6.05
CA LYS A 5 -0.49 5.66 -6.67
C LYS A 5 -0.87 4.19 -6.55
N VAL A 6 -0.63 3.40 -7.58
CA VAL A 6 -0.80 1.94 -7.54
C VAL A 6 0.57 1.30 -7.46
N GLN A 7 0.77 0.44 -6.47
CA GLN A 7 1.97 -0.39 -6.35
C GLN A 7 1.66 -1.85 -6.65
N LEU A 8 2.67 -2.62 -7.03
CA LEU A 8 2.52 -4.03 -7.37
C LEU A 8 3.21 -4.90 -6.32
N PHE A 9 2.49 -5.90 -5.82
CA PHE A 9 3.03 -6.99 -5.02
C PHE A 9 2.63 -8.32 -5.67
N GLU A 10 3.59 -9.14 -6.08
CA GLU A 10 3.31 -10.42 -6.80
C GLU A 10 2.27 -10.25 -7.94
N ASP A 11 2.44 -9.22 -8.78
CA ASP A 11 1.53 -8.85 -9.87
C ASP A 11 0.11 -8.41 -9.45
N GLN A 12 -0.16 -8.32 -8.14
CA GLN A 12 -1.41 -7.80 -7.61
C GLN A 12 -1.29 -6.29 -7.36
N PRO A 13 -2.19 -5.47 -7.94
CA PRO A 13 -2.19 -4.03 -7.69
C PRO A 13 -2.74 -3.71 -6.30
N ILE A 14 -1.95 -2.98 -5.51
CA ILE A 14 -2.31 -2.43 -4.22
C ILE A 14 -2.45 -0.92 -4.38
N ARG A 15 -3.66 -0.42 -4.09
CA ARG A 15 -3.93 1.02 -4.13
C ARG A 15 -3.34 1.71 -2.91
N THR A 16 -2.63 2.80 -3.15
CA THR A 16 -2.04 3.67 -2.14
C THR A 16 -2.45 5.12 -2.40
N ALA A 17 -2.60 5.89 -1.33
CA ALA A 17 -2.89 7.31 -1.41
C ALA A 17 -1.94 8.07 -0.49
N TRP A 18 -1.37 9.16 -0.99
CA TRP A 18 -0.66 10.13 -0.16
C TRP A 18 -1.66 11.14 0.40
N VAL A 19 -1.64 11.34 1.71
CA VAL A 19 -2.42 12.38 2.40
C VAL A 19 -1.45 13.47 2.85
N GLU A 20 -1.48 14.61 2.14
CA GLU A 20 -0.59 15.75 2.39
C GLU A 20 -0.76 16.33 3.79
N ASP A 21 -1.99 16.36 4.33
CA ASP A 21 -2.28 16.97 5.63
C ASP A 21 -1.61 16.23 6.80
N GLU A 22 -1.35 14.94 6.63
CA GLU A 22 -0.74 14.08 7.64
C GLU A 22 0.71 13.69 7.28
N GLU A 23 1.16 14.06 6.08
CA GLU A 23 2.44 13.62 5.49
C GLU A 23 2.62 12.09 5.56
N GLU A 24 1.51 11.35 5.44
CA GLU A 24 1.48 9.90 5.58
C GLU A 24 0.91 9.18 4.33
N TRP A 25 1.42 7.97 4.11
CA TRP A 25 0.92 7.06 3.09
C TRP A 25 -0.13 6.12 3.65
N TYR A 26 -1.24 6.06 2.94
CA TYR A 26 -2.36 5.19 3.21
C TYR A 26 -2.44 4.05 2.19
N PHE A 27 -2.72 2.84 2.68
CA PHE A 27 -2.86 1.64 1.87
C PHE A 27 -4.30 1.14 1.92
N SER A 28 -4.80 0.62 0.79
CA SER A 28 -6.11 -0.02 0.77
C SER A 28 -6.10 -1.33 1.55
N VAL A 29 -6.85 -1.39 2.66
CA VAL A 29 -6.92 -2.58 3.51
C VAL A 29 -7.53 -3.76 2.74
N VAL A 30 -8.53 -3.49 1.90
CA VAL A 30 -9.22 -4.52 1.11
C VAL A 30 -8.26 -5.21 0.14
N ASP A 31 -7.40 -4.45 -0.55
CA ASP A 31 -6.44 -5.01 -1.51
C ASP A 31 -5.38 -5.84 -0.78
N VAL A 32 -4.88 -5.35 0.36
CA VAL A 32 -3.88 -6.08 1.16
C VAL A 32 -4.47 -7.38 1.74
N VAL A 33 -5.67 -7.32 2.30
CA VAL A 33 -6.38 -8.51 2.79
C VAL A 33 -6.60 -9.50 1.65
N GLN A 34 -6.98 -9.03 0.46
CA GLN A 34 -7.16 -9.88 -0.71
C GLN A 34 -5.87 -10.61 -1.09
N VAL A 35 -4.76 -9.88 -1.14
CA VAL A 35 -3.43 -10.45 -1.45
C VAL A 35 -2.99 -11.48 -0.42
N LEU A 36 -3.14 -11.15 0.86
CA LEU A 36 -2.70 -12.01 1.95
C LEU A 36 -3.55 -13.27 2.10
N THR A 37 -4.85 -13.17 1.84
CA THR A 37 -5.78 -14.30 2.03
C THR A 37 -6.06 -15.08 0.75
N GLU A 38 -5.57 -14.59 -0.39
CA GLU A 38 -5.88 -15.10 -1.74
C GLU A 38 -7.39 -15.26 -1.97
N SER A 39 -8.20 -14.48 -1.25
CA SER A 39 -9.64 -14.59 -1.29
C SER A 39 -10.19 -13.97 -2.56
N ALA A 40 -11.17 -14.63 -3.18
CA ALA A 40 -11.91 -14.07 -4.31
C ALA A 40 -12.63 -12.75 -3.95
N ASP A 41 -12.99 -12.56 -2.66
CA ASP A 41 -13.64 -11.35 -2.15
C ASP A 41 -12.97 -10.87 -0.85
N GLY A 42 -11.91 -10.07 -1.01
CA GLY A 42 -11.19 -9.46 0.11
C GLY A 42 -12.07 -8.55 0.98
N ARG A 43 -13.14 -7.95 0.44
CA ARG A 43 -14.06 -7.10 1.20
C ARG A 43 -14.90 -7.93 2.16
N LYS A 44 -15.40 -9.08 1.71
CA LYS A 44 -16.14 -10.01 2.58
C LYS A 44 -15.25 -10.56 3.69
N TYR A 45 -14.01 -10.92 3.37
CA TYR A 45 -13.03 -11.35 4.38
C TYR A 45 -12.79 -10.24 5.40
N TRP A 46 -12.50 -9.02 4.92
CA TRP A 46 -12.26 -7.86 5.78
C TRP A 46 -13.43 -7.57 6.70
N ASN A 47 -14.67 -7.58 6.21
CA ASN A 47 -15.85 -7.39 7.05
C ASN A 47 -15.98 -8.43 8.17
N LYS A 48 -15.64 -9.70 7.88
CA LYS A 48 -15.64 -10.76 8.89
C LYS A 48 -14.51 -10.61 9.91
N LEU A 49 -13.32 -10.21 9.45
CA LEU A 49 -12.18 -9.92 10.32
C LEU A 49 -12.49 -8.74 11.25
N LYS A 50 -13.10 -7.66 10.70
CA LYS A 50 -13.57 -6.51 11.47
C LYS A 50 -14.56 -6.89 12.56
N GLN A 51 -15.48 -7.81 12.28
CA GLN A 51 -16.42 -8.30 13.29
C GLN A 51 -15.69 -9.05 14.41
N ARG A 52 -14.79 -9.99 14.08
CA ARG A 52 -14.00 -10.75 15.08
C ARG A 52 -13.16 -9.84 15.94
N LEU A 53 -12.45 -8.89 15.33
CA LEU A 53 -11.62 -7.92 16.05
C LEU A 53 -12.46 -7.05 16.99
N LYS A 54 -13.68 -6.67 16.61
CA LYS A 54 -14.59 -5.95 17.52
C LYS A 54 -15.07 -6.82 18.67
N GLU A 55 -15.37 -8.09 18.42
CA GLU A 55 -15.74 -9.07 19.45
C GLU A 55 -14.58 -9.32 20.45
N GLU A 56 -13.34 -9.27 19.99
CA GLU A 56 -12.12 -9.34 20.81
C GLU A 56 -11.80 -8.03 21.56
N GLY A 57 -12.60 -6.97 21.37
CA GLY A 57 -12.38 -5.65 21.99
C GLY A 57 -11.26 -4.84 21.35
N SER A 58 -10.79 -5.23 20.16
CA SER A 58 -9.71 -4.55 19.44
C SER A 58 -10.19 -3.24 18.81
N GLN A 59 -9.53 -2.13 19.16
CA GLN A 59 -9.80 -0.80 18.60
C GLN A 59 -9.26 -0.61 17.17
N LEU A 60 -8.53 -1.59 16.63
CA LEU A 60 -7.91 -1.54 15.29
C LEU A 60 -8.93 -1.25 14.18
N VAL A 61 -10.15 -1.73 14.35
CA VAL A 61 -11.23 -1.60 13.37
C VAL A 61 -11.86 -0.22 13.38
N THR A 62 -11.80 0.46 14.53
CA THR A 62 -12.46 1.75 14.75
C THR A 62 -11.61 2.90 14.22
N ASN A 63 -10.29 2.72 14.13
CA ASN A 63 -9.33 3.72 13.66
C ASN A 63 -9.02 3.63 12.16
N CYS A 64 -9.70 2.77 11.40
CA CYS A 64 -9.52 2.71 9.95
C CYS A 64 -10.14 3.96 9.29
N HIS A 65 -9.33 4.73 8.58
CA HIS A 65 -9.81 5.87 7.81
C HIS A 65 -10.51 5.38 6.53
N GLN A 66 -11.42 6.20 5.99
CA GLN A 66 -12.05 5.91 4.70
C GLN A 66 -11.70 6.99 3.70
N LEU A 67 -11.03 6.59 2.62
CA LEU A 67 -10.68 7.49 1.52
C LEU A 67 -11.43 7.09 0.25
N LYS A 68 -11.76 8.08 -0.58
CA LYS A 68 -12.30 7.85 -1.92
C LYS A 68 -11.18 7.44 -2.85
N MET A 69 -11.05 6.13 -3.06
CA MET A 69 -10.07 5.57 -4.00
C MET A 69 -10.76 5.14 -5.30
N THR A 70 -10.03 5.24 -6.40
CA THR A 70 -10.47 4.69 -7.69
C THR A 70 -10.43 3.15 -7.62
N ALA A 71 -11.55 2.49 -7.88
CA ALA A 71 -11.62 1.03 -7.94
C ALA A 71 -11.21 0.50 -9.32
N LYS A 72 -11.00 -0.83 -9.43
CA LYS A 72 -10.62 -1.50 -10.69
C LYS A 72 -11.59 -1.23 -11.86
N ASP A 73 -12.85 -0.90 -11.57
CA ASP A 73 -13.88 -0.54 -12.54
C ASP A 73 -13.90 0.96 -12.89
N GLY A 74 -12.90 1.73 -12.46
CA GLY A 74 -12.79 3.17 -12.70
C GLY A 74 -13.69 4.04 -11.82
N LYS A 75 -14.55 3.45 -10.99
CA LYS A 75 -15.45 4.22 -10.11
C LYS A 75 -14.76 4.54 -8.79
N LYS A 76 -14.87 5.80 -8.35
CA LYS A 76 -14.40 6.20 -7.01
C LYS A 76 -15.37 5.67 -5.94
N ARG A 77 -14.84 4.92 -4.97
CA ARG A 77 -15.63 4.41 -3.84
C ARG A 77 -14.90 4.64 -2.52
N MET A 78 -15.68 4.83 -1.47
CA MET A 78 -15.15 4.82 -0.11
C MET A 78 -14.54 3.45 0.16
N THR A 79 -13.26 3.46 0.50
CA THR A 79 -12.48 2.27 0.78
C THR A 79 -11.80 2.47 2.13
N ASP A 80 -11.83 1.45 2.97
CA ASP A 80 -11.09 1.46 4.23
C ASP A 80 -9.58 1.46 3.88
N VAL A 81 -8.88 2.43 4.44
CA VAL A 81 -7.44 2.60 4.30
C VAL A 81 -6.78 2.57 5.67
N ALA A 82 -5.51 2.18 5.68
CA ALA A 82 -4.69 2.13 6.89
C ALA A 82 -3.29 2.68 6.58
N ASN A 83 -2.70 3.36 7.56
CA ASN A 83 -1.29 3.73 7.50
C ASN A 83 -0.40 2.49 7.77
N THR A 84 0.92 2.66 7.66
CA THR A 84 1.89 1.56 7.80
C THR A 84 1.76 0.81 9.13
N GLU A 85 1.62 1.55 10.25
CA GLU A 85 1.51 0.94 11.58
C GLU A 85 0.21 0.15 11.74
N GLN A 86 -0.92 0.75 11.36
CA GLN A 86 -2.23 0.11 11.40
C GLN A 86 -2.24 -1.14 10.53
N LEU A 87 -1.62 -1.08 9.34
CA LEU A 87 -1.53 -2.20 8.42
C LEU A 87 -0.72 -3.36 9.02
N LEU A 88 0.44 -3.08 9.61
CA LEU A 88 1.25 -4.09 10.28
C LEU A 88 0.50 -4.79 11.42
N ARG A 89 -0.33 -4.06 12.17
CA ARG A 89 -1.19 -4.66 13.20
C ARG A 89 -2.29 -5.54 12.60
N ILE A 90 -2.95 -5.10 11.54
CA ILE A 90 -3.95 -5.91 10.82
C ILE A 90 -3.33 -7.21 10.29
N ILE A 91 -2.12 -7.14 9.75
CA ILE A 91 -1.39 -8.30 9.22
C ILE A 91 -1.13 -9.35 10.32
N GLN A 92 -0.84 -8.93 11.55
CA GLN A 92 -0.65 -9.86 12.68
C GLN A 92 -1.91 -10.69 12.99
N SER A 93 -3.10 -10.13 12.73
CA SER A 93 -4.37 -10.82 12.93
C SER A 93 -4.79 -11.72 11.76
N ILE A 94 -4.04 -11.71 10.64
CA ILE A 94 -4.34 -12.52 9.46
C ILE A 94 -3.35 -13.69 9.39
N PRO A 95 -3.80 -14.93 9.64
CA PRO A 95 -2.95 -16.11 9.46
C PRO A 95 -2.72 -16.34 7.96
N SER A 96 -1.61 -15.85 7.42
CA SER A 96 -1.20 -16.02 6.02
C SER A 96 0.28 -16.33 5.89
N LYS A 97 0.61 -17.26 4.99
CA LYS A 97 2.00 -17.54 4.60
C LYS A 97 2.65 -16.40 3.81
N LYS A 98 1.83 -15.52 3.22
CA LYS A 98 2.28 -14.31 2.48
C LYS A 98 2.49 -13.10 3.38
N ALA A 99 2.11 -13.18 4.66
CA ALA A 99 2.31 -12.07 5.60
C ALA A 99 3.78 -11.67 5.72
N GLU A 100 4.70 -12.64 5.74
CA GLU A 100 6.14 -12.35 5.87
C GLU A 100 6.74 -11.75 4.59
N PRO A 101 6.54 -12.33 3.39
CA PRO A 101 6.91 -11.67 2.13
C PRO A 101 6.33 -10.26 1.98
N PHE A 102 5.08 -10.06 2.41
CA PHE A 102 4.42 -8.76 2.34
C PHE A 102 5.08 -7.72 3.24
N LYS A 103 5.49 -8.07 4.47
CA LYS A 103 6.23 -7.16 5.36
C LYS A 103 7.57 -6.76 4.75
N MET A 104 8.29 -7.71 4.15
CA MET A 104 9.56 -7.44 3.48
C MET A 104 9.38 -6.48 2.31
N TRP A 105 8.33 -6.68 1.51
CA TRP A 105 7.97 -5.76 0.44
C TRP A 105 7.61 -4.37 0.98
N LEU A 106 6.81 -4.28 2.05
CA LEU A 106 6.46 -3.01 2.67
C LEU A 106 7.70 -2.25 3.17
N ALA A 107 8.70 -2.97 3.71
CA ALA A 107 9.98 -2.39 4.11
C ALA A 107 10.79 -1.90 2.91
N GLN A 108 10.81 -2.64 1.79
CA GLN A 108 11.47 -2.20 0.56
C GLN A 108 10.81 -0.94 -0.02
N VAL A 109 9.48 -0.92 -0.12
CA VAL A 109 8.71 0.24 -0.57
C VAL A 109 8.94 1.44 0.34
N GLY A 110 8.96 1.23 1.66
CA GLY A 110 9.28 2.29 2.62
C GLY A 110 10.69 2.84 2.43
N ARG A 111 11.68 1.95 2.20
CA ARG A 111 13.06 2.34 1.95
C ARG A 111 13.22 3.15 0.66
N GLU A 112 12.63 2.70 -0.44
CA GLU A 112 12.66 3.42 -1.72
C GLU A 112 12.10 4.85 -1.58
N ARG A 113 11.03 5.00 -0.77
CA ARG A 113 10.43 6.31 -0.48
C ARG A 113 11.32 7.20 0.39
N ILE A 114 11.99 6.64 1.40
CA ILE A 114 12.95 7.38 2.24
C ILE A 114 14.15 7.83 1.40
N GLU A 115 14.66 6.97 0.51
CA GLU A 115 15.73 7.32 -0.43
C GLU A 115 15.30 8.46 -1.38
N GLU A 116 14.05 8.49 -1.87
CA GLU A 116 13.50 9.58 -2.70
C GLU A 116 13.37 10.92 -1.95
N VAL A 117 13.08 10.89 -0.64
CA VAL A 117 12.88 12.10 0.17
C VAL A 117 14.20 12.68 0.70
N ILE A 118 15.16 11.82 1.02
CA ILE A 118 16.44 12.24 1.63
C ILE A 118 17.44 12.73 0.57
N ASP A 119 17.39 12.24 -0.67
CA ASP A 119 18.37 12.62 -1.69
C ASP A 119 17.77 12.75 -3.12
N PRO A 120 17.21 13.92 -3.48
CA PRO A 120 16.67 14.15 -4.81
C PRO A 120 17.72 14.05 -5.94
N GLU A 121 19.02 14.20 -5.64
CA GLU A 121 20.09 14.02 -6.64
C GLU A 121 20.26 12.55 -7.04
N LEU A 122 20.11 11.61 -6.10
CA LEU A 122 20.19 10.18 -6.37
C LEU A 122 19.08 9.70 -7.32
N THR A 123 17.92 10.35 -7.27
CA THR A 123 16.78 10.07 -8.16
C THR A 123 17.07 10.51 -9.60
N ILE A 124 17.77 11.65 -9.77
CA ILE A 124 18.26 12.12 -11.07
C ILE A 124 19.31 11.15 -11.62
N GLU A 125 20.21 10.66 -10.77
CA GLU A 125 21.27 9.73 -11.17
C GLU A 125 20.71 8.36 -11.59
N ARG A 126 19.72 7.80 -10.87
CA ARG A 126 18.98 6.59 -11.27
C ARG A 126 18.20 6.79 -12.58
N ALA A 127 17.59 7.96 -12.78
CA ALA A 127 16.91 8.29 -14.03
C ALA A 127 17.90 8.34 -15.20
N LEU A 128 19.07 8.95 -15.00
CA LEU A 128 20.16 9.03 -15.98
C LEU A 128 20.78 7.65 -16.26
N GLU A 129 20.99 6.80 -15.25
CA GLU A 129 21.46 5.43 -15.45
C GLU A 129 20.47 4.59 -16.24
N THR A 130 19.18 4.73 -15.96
CA THR A 130 18.12 4.04 -16.71
C THR A 130 18.07 4.54 -18.15
N TYR A 131 18.29 5.83 -18.37
CA TYR A 131 18.39 6.45 -19.70
C TYR A 131 19.61 5.93 -20.48
N ALA A 132 20.77 5.83 -19.82
CA ALA A 132 22.00 5.30 -20.39
C ALA A 132 21.91 3.79 -20.71
N LYS A 133 21.30 2.99 -19.84
CA LYS A 133 21.06 1.55 -20.06
C LYS A 133 20.11 1.27 -21.22
N LYS A 134 19.24 2.22 -21.58
CA LYS A 134 18.38 2.16 -22.77
C LYS A 134 19.11 2.51 -24.08
N GLY A 135 20.41 2.79 -24.03
CA GLY A 135 21.26 3.00 -25.21
C GLY A 135 21.25 4.43 -25.76
N TYR A 136 20.67 5.38 -25.05
CA TYR A 136 20.71 6.79 -25.44
C TYR A 136 22.02 7.41 -24.92
N SER A 137 22.88 7.89 -25.82
CA SER A 137 24.07 8.67 -25.43
C SER A 137 23.63 10.07 -24.97
N ARG A 138 24.42 10.68 -24.08
CA ARG A 138 24.35 12.12 -23.82
C ARG A 138 24.95 12.84 -25.03
N GLU A 139 24.14 13.08 -26.04
CA GLU A 139 24.33 14.13 -27.03
C GLU A 139 23.05 14.97 -26.95
N CYS A 140 23.03 16.21 -26.46
CA CYS A 140 24.05 17.25 -26.27
C CYS A 140 23.83 17.99 -24.95
#